data_AF-A0A3D4P770-F1
#
_entry.id   AF-A0A3D4P770-F1
#
_cell.length_a   1.000
_cell.length_b   1.000
_cell.length_c   1.000
_cell.angle_alpha   90.00
_cell.angle_beta   90.00
_cell.angle_gamma   90.00
#
_symmetry.space_group_name_H-M   'P 1'
#
loop_
_entity.id
_entity.type
_entity.pdbx_description
1 polymer ?
#
loop_
_entity_poly.entity_id
_entity_poly.type
_entity_poly.pdbx_seq_one_letter_code
_entity_poly.pdbx_strand_id
1 'polypeptide(L)'
;MNETSLSLLNRLQRSPDSESWNRLVQLYSPLINAWLRRYDVQPSDADDLVQEVLLAVSEDLGRFEHAGQQGAFRGWLKAILV
;
A
#
# COMPACT_ATOMS: atom_id res chain seq x y z
N MET A 1 1.47 15.33 -5.49
CA MET A 1 2.45 14.71 -4.57
C MET A 1 1.66 14.08 -3.43
N ASN A 2 1.37 12.78 -3.49
CA ASN A 2 0.71 12.12 -2.36
C ASN A 2 1.82 11.63 -1.43
N GLU A 3 2.31 12.47 -0.53
CA GLU A 3 3.26 12.00 0.47
C GLU A 3 2.54 11.05 1.43
N THR A 4 3.18 9.92 1.73
CA THR A 4 2.69 9.04 2.78
C THR A 4 2.91 9.74 4.10
N SER A 5 1.84 10.15 4.77
CA SER A 5 1.99 10.73 6.10
C SER A 5 2.52 9.67 7.06
N LEU A 6 3.69 9.91 7.66
CA LEU A 6 4.25 9.06 8.72
C LEU A 6 3.26 8.82 9.87
N SER A 7 2.43 9.82 10.16
CA SER A 7 1.35 9.73 11.14
C SER A 7 0.28 8.69 10.79
N LEU A 8 -0.03 8.51 9.49
CA LEU A 8 -0.98 7.49 9.03
C LEU A 8 -0.41 6.09 9.25
N LEU A 9 0.84 5.86 8.84
CA LEU A 9 1.51 4.57 9.01
C LEU A 9 1.67 4.21 10.49
N ASN A 10 2.14 5.16 11.31
CA ASN A 10 2.28 4.96 12.75
C ASN A 10 0.93 4.65 13.43
N ARG A 11 -0.16 5.28 13.00
CA ARG A 11 -1.49 5.00 13.53
C ARG A 11 -1.93 3.58 13.17
N LEU A 12 -1.81 3.19 11.91
CA LEU A 12 -2.16 1.86 11.44
C LEU A 12 -1.35 0.75 12.12
N GLN A 13 -0.10 1.01 12.48
CA GLN A 13 0.75 0.06 13.22
C GLN A 13 0.33 -0.12 14.68
N ARG A 14 -0.07 0.98 15.34
CA ARG A 14 -0.34 0.99 16.79
C ARG A 14 -1.80 0.68 17.14
N SER A 15 -2.72 1.20 16.35
CA SER A 15 -4.17 1.11 16.56
C SER A 15 -4.84 1.12 15.20
N PRO A 16 -4.80 0.00 14.45
CA PRO A 16 -5.44 -0.09 13.15
C PRO A 16 -6.94 0.16 13.31
N ASP A 17 -7.45 1.14 12.57
CA ASP A 17 -8.85 1.51 12.53
C ASP A 17 -9.32 1.58 11.07
N SER A 18 -10.62 1.36 10.86
CA SER A 18 -11.20 1.28 9.51
C SER A 18 -11.07 2.59 8.72
N GLU A 19 -11.04 3.75 9.39
CA GLU A 19 -10.93 5.05 8.71
C GLU A 19 -9.51 5.24 8.16
N SER A 20 -8.49 4.98 8.97
CA SER A 20 -7.10 5.02 8.58
C SER A 20 -6.78 3.98 7.50
N TRP A 21 -7.40 2.80 7.59
CA TRP A 21 -7.24 1.77 6.57
C TRP A 21 -7.85 2.22 5.23
N ASN A 22 -9.09 2.71 5.25
CA ASN A 22 -9.75 3.26 4.06
C ASN A 22 -8.95 4.40 3.43
N ARG A 23 -8.32 5.26 4.25
CA ARG A 23 -7.42 6.31 3.77
C ARG A 23 -6.21 5.74 3.04
N LEU A 24 -5.59 4.68 3.57
CA LEU A 24 -4.47 4.00 2.93
C LEU A 24 -4.90 3.39 1.59
N VAL A 25 -5.99 2.65 1.57
CA VAL A 25 -6.56 2.06 0.35
C VAL A 25 -6.80 3.13 -0.72
N GLN A 26 -7.50 4.22 -0.39
CA GLN A 26 -7.76 5.32 -1.33
C GLN A 26 -6.48 5.95 -1.92
N LEU A 27 -5.41 6.04 -1.12
CA LEU A 27 -4.14 6.61 -1.57
C LEU A 27 -3.35 5.66 -2.47
N TYR A 28 -3.42 4.35 -2.24
CA TYR A 28 -2.53 3.38 -2.88
C TYR A 28 -3.19 2.49 -3.93
N SER A 29 -4.49 2.22 -3.87
CA SER A 29 -5.15 1.43 -4.91
C SER A 29 -4.90 1.98 -6.32
N PRO A 30 -5.00 3.30 -6.60
CA PRO A 30 -4.69 3.83 -7.94
C PRO A 30 -3.21 3.67 -8.33
N LEU A 31 -2.30 3.72 -7.35
CA LEU A 31 -0.87 3.56 -7.59
C LEU A 31 -0.52 2.10 -7.91
N ILE A 32 -1.06 1.16 -7.15
CA ILE A 32 -0.89 -0.29 -7.36
C ILE A 32 -1.47 -0.66 -8.72
N ASN A 33 -2.68 -0.21 -9.04
CA ASN A 33 -3.29 -0.39 -10.36
C ASN A 33 -2.41 0.15 -11.49
N ALA A 34 -1.81 1.33 -11.33
CA ALA A 34 -0.91 1.89 -12.32
C ALA A 34 0.39 1.08 -12.51
N TRP A 35 0.87 0.39 -11.47
CA TRP A 35 1.99 -0.54 -11.58
C TRP A 35 1.59 -1.86 -12.23
N LEU A 36 0.45 -2.43 -11.86
CA LEU A 36 -0.10 -3.66 -12.45
C LEU A 36 -0.30 -3.57 -13.96
N ARG A 37 -0.73 -2.39 -14.45
CA ARG A 37 -0.82 -2.11 -15.90
C ARG A 37 0.48 -2.29 -16.67
N ARG A 38 1.64 -2.29 -16.00
CA ARG A 38 2.95 -2.52 -16.64
C ARG A 38 3.25 -4.00 -16.85
N TYR A 39 2.49 -4.89 -16.23
CA TYR A 39 2.66 -6.34 -16.31
C TYR A 39 1.69 -7.00 -17.31
N ASP A 40 1.03 -6.21 -18.16
CA ASP A 40 0.04 -6.67 -19.18
C ASP A 40 -1.09 -7.54 -18.61
N VAL A 41 -1.47 -7.25 -17.35
CA VAL A 41 -2.53 -7.96 -16.64
C VAL A 41 -3.90 -7.50 -17.16
N GLN A 42 -4.84 -8.43 -17.31
CA GLN A 42 -6.21 -8.10 -17.69
C GLN A 42 -6.88 -7.24 -16.61
N PRO A 43 -7.78 -6.30 -16.98
CA PRO A 43 -8.44 -5.43 -16.00
C PRO A 43 -9.18 -6.18 -14.88
N SER A 44 -9.77 -7.34 -15.16
CA SER A 44 -10.43 -8.19 -14.16
C SER A 44 -9.44 -8.67 -13.09
N ASP A 45 -8.28 -9.14 -13.53
CA ASP A 45 -7.27 -9.72 -12.66
C ASP A 45 -6.53 -8.62 -11.89
N ALA A 46 -6.46 -7.40 -12.46
CA ALA A 46 -5.83 -6.26 -11.81
C ALA A 46 -6.56 -5.84 -10.52
N ASP A 47 -7.90 -5.83 -10.51
CA ASP A 47 -8.66 -5.48 -9.31
C ASP A 47 -8.49 -6.54 -8.21
N ASP A 48 -8.46 -7.83 -8.57
CA ASP A 48 -8.19 -8.92 -7.63
C ASP A 48 -6.76 -8.82 -7.05
N LEU A 49 -5.76 -8.56 -7.89
CA LEU A 49 -4.37 -8.39 -7.45
C LEU A 49 -4.18 -7.16 -6.55
N VAL A 50 -4.92 -6.06 -6.79
CA VAL A 50 -4.90 -4.91 -5.88
C VAL A 50 -5.36 -5.33 -4.48
N GLN A 51 -6.41 -6.16 -4.40
CA GLN A 51 -6.92 -6.64 -3.12
C GLN A 51 -5.92 -7.57 -2.43
N GLU A 52 -5.27 -8.47 -3.17
CA GLU A 52 -4.23 -9.34 -2.62
C GLU A 52 -3.04 -8.54 -2.08
N VAL A 53 -2.57 -7.53 -2.82
CA VAL A 53 -1.49 -6.64 -2.36
C VAL A 53 -1.90 -5.87 -1.12
N LEU A 54 -3.13 -5.34 -1.07
CA LEU A 54 -3.62 -4.63 0.12
C LEU A 54 -3.78 -5.56 1.33
N LEU A 55 -4.15 -6.82 1.11
CA LEU A 55 -4.20 -7.83 2.17
C LEU A 55 -2.81 -8.09 2.72
N ALA A 56 -1.82 -8.35 1.86
CA ALA A 56 -0.43 -8.54 2.27
C ALA A 56 0.14 -7.31 3.00
N VAL A 57 -0.20 -6.10 2.55
CA VAL A 57 0.13 -4.87 3.26
C VAL A 57 -0.49 -4.87 4.65
N SER A 58 -1.75 -5.27 4.83
CA SER A 58 -2.39 -5.28 6.14
C SER A 58 -1.70 -6.23 7.14
N GLU A 59 -1.17 -7.36 6.65
CA GLU A 59 -0.48 -8.37 7.45
C GLU A 59 0.93 -7.92 7.83
N ASP A 60 1.67 -7.31 6.89
CA ASP A 60 3.07 -6.94 7.09
C ASP A 60 3.28 -5.51 7.59
N LEU A 61 2.27 -4.64 7.52
CA LEU A 61 2.40 -3.22 7.92
C LEU A 61 2.83 -3.07 9.37
N GLY A 62 2.41 -3.98 10.27
CA GLY A 62 2.85 -3.99 11.67
C GLY A 62 4.36 -4.18 11.86
N ARG A 63 5.04 -4.77 10.86
CA ARG A 63 6.50 -5.00 10.84
C ARG A 63 7.26 -4.00 9.98
N PHE A 64 6.56 -3.15 9.24
CA PHE A 64 7.18 -2.16 8.38
C PHE A 64 7.95 -1.13 9.21
N GLU A 65 9.26 -1.03 8.99
CA GLU A 65 10.07 0.02 9.61
C GLU A 65 10.32 1.15 8.61
N HIS A 66 9.79 2.33 8.92
CA HIS A 66 10.06 3.50 8.11
C HIS A 66 11.50 3.98 8.36
N ALA A 67 12.44 3.63 7.48
CA ALA A 67 13.87 3.94 7.56
C ALA A 67 14.24 5.44 7.40
N GLY A 68 13.32 6.37 7.71
CA GLY A 68 13.53 7.82 7.63
C GLY A 68 13.64 8.40 6.22
N GLN A 69 13.60 7.58 5.16
CA GLN A 69 13.75 8.01 3.78
C GLN A 69 12.39 8.30 3.12
N GLN A 70 12.31 9.41 2.37
CA GLN A 70 11.11 9.72 1.59
C GLN A 70 10.86 8.62 0.56
N GLY A 71 9.62 8.14 0.48
CA GLY A 71 9.25 7.07 -0.44
C GLY A 71 9.60 5.65 0.02
N ALA A 72 10.15 5.46 1.23
CA ALA A 72 10.43 4.13 1.78
C ALA A 72 9.19 3.22 1.74
N PHE A 73 8.02 3.75 2.09
CA PHE A 73 6.77 2.99 2.02
C PHE A 73 6.39 2.58 0.59
N ARG A 74 6.60 3.45 -0.40
CA ARG A 74 6.33 3.11 -1.82
C ARG A 74 7.29 2.04 -2.34
N GLY A 75 8.56 2.10 -1.94
CA GLY A 75 9.54 1.09 -2.29
C GLY A 75 9.18 -0.27 -1.69
N TRP A 76 8.81 -0.29 -0.41
CA TRP A 76 8.33 -1.50 0.26
C TRP A 76 7.04 -2.05 -0.34
N LEU A 77 6.05 -1.19 -0.62
CA LEU A 77 4.82 -1.60 -1.30
C LEU A 77 5.09 -2.21 -2.68
N LYS A 78 6.05 -1.65 -3.42
CA LYS A 78 6.46 -2.21 -4.70
C LYS A 78 7.16 -3.56 -4.56
N ALA A 79 7.86 -3.81 -3.45
CA ALA A 79 8.47 -5.10 -3.16
C ALA A 79 7.44 -6.18 -2.77
N ILE A 80 6.26 -5.80 -2.26
CA ILE A 80 5.14 -6.74 -2.06
C ILE A 80 4.52 -7.16 -3.40
N LEU A 81 4.49 -6.24 -4.37
CA LEU A 81 3.88 -6.47 -5.68
C LEU A 81 4.74 -7.35 -6.62
N VAL A 82 6.06 -7.42 -6.42
CA VAL A 82 7.03 -8.08 -7.33
C VAL A 82 7.51 -9.39 -6.73
#